data_AF-T0N918-F1
#
_entry.id   AF-T0N918-F1
#
_cell.length_a   1.000
_cell.length_b   1.000
_cell.length_c   1.000
_cell.angle_alpha   90.00
_cell.angle_beta   90.00
_cell.angle_gamma   90.00
#
_symmetry.space_group_name_H-M   'P 1'
#
loop_
_entity.id
_entity.type
_entity.pdbx_description
1 polymer ?
#
loop_
_entity_poly.entity_id
_entity_poly.type
_entity_poly.pdbx_seq_one_letter_code
_entity_poly.pdbx_strand_id
1 'polypeptide(L)' 'MKKKFGEDIHKVYGKVIEKYIKLELLKEDSERIYLTPKGVELSNVVMSDFLL' A
#
# COMPACT_ATOMS: atom_id res chain seq x y z
N MET A 1 11.00 7.37 3.25
CA MET A 1 10.98 5.90 3.05
C MET A 1 12.18 5.32 2.26
N LYS A 2 12.81 6.02 1.29
CA LYS A 2 13.92 5.49 0.46
C LYS A 2 15.21 5.01 1.17
N LYS A 3 15.40 5.30 2.46
CA LYS A 3 16.69 5.07 3.14
C LYS A 3 16.86 3.69 3.80
N LYS A 4 15.78 2.92 4.00
CA LYS A 4 15.86 1.62 4.71
C LYS A 4 16.07 0.41 3.80
N PHE A 5 15.53 0.44 2.58
CA PHE A 5 15.50 -0.74 1.69
C PHE A 5 16.21 -0.51 0.34
N GLY A 6 16.78 0.68 0.10
CA GLY A 6 17.57 0.98 -1.11
C GLY A 6 16.76 1.11 -2.40
N GLU A 7 15.51 0.67 -2.43
CA GLU A 7 14.62 0.73 -3.59
C GLU A 7 13.33 1.51 -3.30
N ASP A 8 12.72 1.99 -4.38
CA ASP A 8 11.44 2.68 -4.35
C ASP A 8 10.30 1.67 -4.16
N ILE A 9 9.42 1.89 -3.18
CA ILE A 9 8.30 0.99 -2.88
C ILE A 9 7.36 0.84 -4.09
N HIS A 10 7.24 1.87 -4.93
CA HIS A 10 6.41 1.82 -6.13
C HIS A 10 6.98 0.91 -7.22
N LYS A 11 8.31 0.71 -7.25
CA LYS A 11 8.90 -0.24 -8.20
C LYS A 11 8.56 -1.68 -7.84
N VAL A 12 8.49 -1.99 -6.54
CA VAL A 12 8.23 -3.35 -6.05
C VAL A 12 6.73 -3.62 -5.95
N TYR A 13 5.98 -2.71 -5.32
CA TYR A 13 4.58 -2.90 -4.96
C TYR A 13 3.61 -1.95 -5.69
N GLY A 14 4.07 -1.18 -6.69
CA GLY A 14 3.24 -0.16 -7.35
C GLY A 14 1.90 -0.69 -7.85
N LYS A 15 1.87 -1.90 -8.43
CA LYS A 15 0.63 -2.53 -8.90
C LYS A 15 -0.35 -2.82 -7.75
N VAL A 16 0.15 -3.30 -6.62
CA VAL A 16 -0.65 -3.62 -5.43
C VAL A 16 -1.17 -2.34 -4.79
N ILE A 17 -0.30 -1.33 -4.65
CA ILE A 17 -0.65 -0.01 -4.12
C ILE A 17 -1.73 0.64 -4.98
N GLU A 18 -1.54 0.73 -6.30
CA GLU A 18 -2.53 1.32 -7.22
C GLU A 18 -3.86 0.59 -7.21
N LYS A 19 -3.85 -0.75 -7.17
CA LYS A 19 -5.08 -1.57 -7.04
C LYS A 19 -5.87 -1.13 -5.81
N TYR A 20 -5.22 -1.03 -4.65
CA TYR A 20 -5.92 -0.75 -3.40
C TYR A 20 -6.24 0.73 -3.18
N ILE A 21 -5.52 1.65 -3.82
CA ILE A 21 -5.93 3.07 -3.92
C ILE A 21 -7.22 3.20 -4.75
N LYS A 22 -7.29 2.52 -5.90
CA LYS A 22 -8.51 2.52 -6.76
C LYS A 22 -9.73 1.93 -6.05
N LEU A 23 -9.52 0.99 -5.12
CA LEU A 23 -10.57 0.40 -4.29
C LEU A 23 -10.90 1.21 -3.03
N GLU A 24 -10.25 2.36 -2.84
CA GLU A 24 -10.38 3.23 -1.67
C GLU A 24 -10.02 2.54 -0.33
N LEU A 25 -9.20 1.48 -0.39
CA LEU A 25 -8.70 0.75 0.79
C LEU A 25 -7.35 1.29 1.26
N LEU A 26 -6.57 1.87 0.35
CA LEU A 26 -5.37 2.62 0.66
C LEU A 26 -5.52 4.09 0.26
N LYS A 27 -4.81 4.95 0.99
CA LYS A 27 -4.51 6.32 0.58
C LYS A 27 -3.01 6.53 0.64
N GLU A 28 -2.54 7.42 -0.22
CA GLU A 28 -1.16 7.86 -0.26
C GLU A 28 -1.12 9.37 -0.18
N ASP A 29 -0.25 9.87 0.70
CA ASP A 29 0.15 11.27 0.74
C ASP A 29 1.65 11.39 0.43
N SER A 30 2.19 12.61 0.47
CA SER A 30 3.61 12.86 0.16
C SER A 30 4.62 12.14 1.08
N GLU A 31 4.18 11.64 2.23
CA GLU A 31 5.05 11.03 3.23
C GLU A 31 4.83 9.51 3.39
N ARG A 32 3.60 9.02 3.19
CA ARG A 32 3.23 7.64 3.54
C ARG A 32 2.02 7.10 2.77
N ILE A 33 1.96 5.77 2.73
CA ILE A 33 0.80 4.98 2.31
C ILE A 33 0.16 4.36 3.55
N TYR A 34 -1.17 4.44 3.67
CA TYR A 34 -1.90 3.96 4.85
C TYR A 34 -3.30 3.45 4.50
N LEU A 35 -3.86 2.60 5.36
CA LEU A 35 -5.21 2.08 5.22
C LEU A 35 -6.26 3.16 5.51
N THR A 36 -7.34 3.16 4.72
CA THR A 36 -8.55 3.90 5.06
C THR A 36 -9.33 3.17 6.15
N PRO A 37 -10.37 3.78 6.77
CA PRO A 37 -11.24 3.05 7.71
C PRO A 37 -11.80 1.75 7.12
N LYS A 38 -12.26 1.79 5.87
CA LYS A 38 -12.69 0.60 5.11
C LYS A 38 -11.54 -0.37 4.82
N GLY A 39 -10.34 0.15 4.56
CA GLY A 39 -9.12 -0.65 4.41
C GLY A 39 -8.76 -1.42 5.67
N VAL A 40 -9.01 -0.88 6.87
CA VAL A 40 -8.75 -1.57 8.14
C VAL A 40 -9.65 -2.80 8.29
N GLU A 41 -10.93 -2.69 7.94
CA GLU A 41 -11.87 -3.82 7.96
C GLU A 41 -11.45 -4.96 7.02
N LEU A 42 -10.79 -4.62 5.90
CA LEU A 42 -10.30 -5.56 4.90
C LEU A 42 -8.78 -5.74 4.96
N SER A 43 -8.15 -5.37 6.07
CA SER A 43 -6.69 -5.28 6.20
C SER A 43 -5.98 -6.59 5.93
N ASN A 44 -6.58 -7.72 6.32
CA ASN A 44 -6.03 -9.05 6.06
C ASN A 44 -5.84 -9.30 4.56
N VAL A 45 -6.84 -8.97 3.74
CA VAL A 45 -6.79 -9.16 2.28
C VAL A 45 -5.75 -8.23 1.66
N VAL A 46 -5.75 -6.96 2.07
CA VAL A 46 -4.76 -5.99 1.58
C VAL A 46 -3.35 -6.46 1.91
N MET A 47 -3.10 -6.87 3.16
CA MET A 47 -1.78 -7.31 3.62
C MET A 47 -1.31 -8.59 2.94
N SER A 48 -2.19 -9.55 2.68
CA SER A 48 -1.82 -10.79 1.97
C SER A 48 -1.20 -10.52 0.59
N ASP A 49 -1.70 -9.53 -0.16
CA ASP A 49 -1.14 -9.17 -1.46
C ASP A 49 0.23 -8.49 -1.39
N PHE A 50 0.62 -7.94 -0.22
CA PHE A 50 1.97 -7.39 0.00
C PHE A 50 2.99 -8.44 0.43
N LEU A 51 2.56 -9.65 0.80
CA LEU A 51 3.44 -10.74 1.25
C LEU A 51 3.84 -11.72 0.12
N LEU A 52 3.25 -11.57 -1.08
CA LEU A 52 3.50 -12.37 -2.28
C LEU A 52 4.63 -11.79 -3.13
#